data_AF-U6R7R2-F1
#
_entry.id   AF-U6R7R2-F1
#
_cell.length_a   1.000
_cell.length_b   1.000
_cell.length_c   1.000
_cell.angle_alpha   90.00
_cell.angle_beta   90.00
_cell.angle_gamma   90.00
#
_symmetry.space_group_name_H-M   'P 1'
#
loop_
_entity.id
_entity.type
_entity.pdbx_description
1 polymer ?
#
loop_
_entity_poly.entity_id
_entity_poly.type
_entity_poly.pdbx_seq_one_letter_code
_entity_poly.pdbx_strand_id
1 'polypeptide(L)'
;MKLFTYTLILLYFYIFSSCKGDSSNSAPFDGVFVTESGIKFELKEDSTTLILFDDTLNYEGVWSIHHTNESEYANIEFAGKPDYYYLKDKKIYRSKREMESDWMGTKIQYLN
;
A
#
# COMPACT_ATOMS: atom_id res chain seq x y z
N MET A 1 22.63 17.64 28.19
CA MET A 1 23.03 16.67 27.15
C MET A 1 21.86 15.73 26.85
N LYS A 2 20.81 16.23 26.20
CA LYS A 2 19.62 15.46 25.77
C LYS A 2 19.29 15.74 24.30
N LEU A 3 20.32 16.11 23.53
CA LEU A 3 20.23 16.42 22.09
C LEU A 3 20.74 15.27 21.22
N PHE A 4 21.34 14.23 21.82
CA PHE A 4 22.04 13.15 21.11
C PHE A 4 21.18 11.91 20.83
N THR A 5 19.95 11.85 21.37
CA THR A 5 19.08 10.67 21.18
C THR A 5 18.15 10.80 19.98
N TYR A 6 17.86 12.03 19.51
CA TYR A 6 16.95 12.25 18.39
C TYR A 6 17.62 12.13 17.01
N THR A 7 18.95 12.30 16.93
CA THR A 7 19.71 12.15 15.67
C THR A 7 19.91 10.68 15.26
N LEU A 8 19.79 9.73 16.19
CA LEU A 8 19.98 8.30 15.89
C LEU A 8 18.73 7.64 15.27
N ILE A 9 17.54 8.19 15.51
CA ILE A 9 16.27 7.65 15.02
C ILE A 9 16.02 8.07 13.55
N LEU A 10 16.49 9.26 13.16
CA LEU A 10 16.38 9.77 11.77
C LEU A 10 17.29 9.05 10.77
N LEU A 11 18.34 8.37 11.24
CA LEU A 11 19.30 7.65 10.38
C LEU A 11 18.84 6.24 9.98
N TYR A 12 17.83 5.68 10.65
CA TYR A 12 17.31 4.35 10.33
C TYR A 12 16.43 4.35 9.06
N PHE A 13 15.96 5.52 8.63
CA PHE A 13 15.18 5.70 7.40
C PHE A 13 16.02 5.76 6.11
N TYR A 14 17.35 5.81 6.21
CA TYR A 14 18.24 6.09 5.06
C TYR A 14 18.94 4.88 4.44
N ILE A 15 18.56 3.64 4.79
CA ILE A 15 19.32 2.45 4.36
C ILE A 15 18.48 1.41 3.62
N PHE A 16 17.75 1.81 2.58
CA PHE A 16 17.41 0.93 1.44
C PHE A 16 17.33 1.72 0.12
N SER A 17 18.41 2.41 -0.25
CA SER A 17 18.65 2.76 -1.66
C SER A 17 19.75 1.84 -2.19
N SER A 18 19.36 0.64 -2.61
CA SER A 18 20.22 -0.23 -3.42
C SER A 18 19.38 -1.26 -4.18
N CYS A 19 18.95 -0.89 -5.38
CA CYS A 19 19.35 -1.54 -6.63
C CYS A 19 18.47 -0.99 -7.76
N LYS A 20 19.08 -0.26 -8.71
CA LYS A 20 18.56 -0.15 -10.07
C LYS A 20 18.67 -1.55 -10.69
N GLY A 21 17.62 -2.35 -10.52
CA GLY A 21 17.36 -3.54 -11.32
C GLY A 21 16.30 -3.18 -12.35
N ASP A 22 16.48 -3.63 -13.58
CA ASP A 22 15.60 -3.33 -14.70
C ASP A 22 14.12 -3.54 -14.34
N SER A 23 13.34 -2.47 -14.56
CA SER A 23 11.94 -2.34 -14.22
C SER A 23 11.10 -3.50 -14.76
N SER A 24 10.68 -4.41 -13.88
CA SER A 24 9.39 -5.06 -14.07
C SER A 24 8.36 -3.93 -14.13
N ASN A 25 7.54 -3.91 -15.18
CA ASN A 25 6.47 -2.92 -15.39
C ASN A 25 5.34 -3.03 -14.33
N SER A 26 5.66 -3.05 -13.03
CA SER A 26 4.67 -2.75 -12.00
C SER A 26 4.47 -1.24 -12.04
N ALA A 27 3.24 -0.82 -12.33
CA ALA A 27 2.85 0.56 -12.04
C ALA A 27 3.12 0.81 -10.55
N PRO A 28 3.57 2.02 -10.17
CA PRO A 28 3.64 2.41 -8.77
C PRO A 28 2.31 2.09 -8.06
N PHE A 29 2.38 1.67 -6.80
CA PHE A 29 1.17 1.40 -5.99
C PHE A 29 0.48 2.71 -5.59
N ASP A 30 1.22 3.81 -5.49
CA ASP A 30 0.66 5.13 -5.27
C ASP A 30 -0.24 5.57 -6.45
N GLY A 31 -1.16 6.46 -6.13
CA GLY A 31 -2.20 6.94 -7.02
C GLY A 31 -3.59 6.66 -6.49
N VAL A 32 -4.56 6.94 -7.35
CA VAL A 32 -5.97 6.85 -7.02
C VAL A 32 -6.57 5.70 -7.81
N PHE A 33 -7.29 4.81 -7.15
CA PHE A 33 -8.01 3.72 -7.81
C PHE A 33 -9.37 3.44 -7.19
N VAL A 34 -10.24 2.79 -7.95
CA VAL A 34 -11.59 2.43 -7.54
C VAL A 34 -11.82 0.93 -7.72
N THR A 35 -12.50 0.31 -6.77
CA THR A 35 -12.95 -1.10 -6.90
C THR A 35 -14.19 -1.20 -7.78
N GLU A 36 -14.52 -2.40 -8.24
CA GLU A 36 -15.80 -2.67 -8.94
C GLU A 36 -17.03 -2.27 -8.12
N SER A 37 -16.91 -2.22 -6.79
CA SER A 37 -17.97 -1.83 -5.86
C SER A 37 -17.99 -0.33 -5.53
N GLY A 38 -17.21 0.51 -6.23
CA GLY A 38 -17.21 1.96 -6.04
C GLY A 38 -16.30 2.49 -4.92
N ILE A 39 -15.64 1.62 -4.14
CA ILE A 39 -14.75 2.07 -3.06
C ILE A 39 -13.50 2.68 -3.68
N LYS A 40 -13.24 3.95 -3.35
CA LYS A 40 -12.08 4.69 -3.84
C LYS A 40 -10.95 4.63 -2.82
N PHE A 41 -9.75 4.36 -3.30
CA PHE A 41 -8.52 4.39 -2.53
C PHE A 41 -7.60 5.44 -3.15
N GLU A 42 -6.99 6.25 -2.30
CA GLU A 42 -5.90 7.15 -2.65
C GLU A 42 -4.69 6.73 -1.82
N LEU A 43 -3.65 6.24 -2.49
CA LEU A 43 -2.36 5.91 -1.88
C LEU A 43 -1.39 7.03 -2.24
N LYS A 44 -0.91 7.77 -1.25
CA LYS A 44 0.01 8.89 -1.46
C LYS A 44 1.46 8.44 -1.33
N GLU A 45 2.36 9.11 -2.05
CA GLU A 45 3.82 8.82 -2.02
C GLU A 45 4.41 8.89 -0.60
N ASP A 46 3.81 9.66 0.31
CA ASP A 46 4.23 9.79 1.71
C ASP A 46 3.76 8.63 2.61
N SER A 47 3.28 7.52 2.02
CA SER A 47 2.76 6.33 2.71
C SER A 47 1.45 6.53 3.48
N THR A 48 0.76 7.66 3.28
CA THR A 48 -0.61 7.86 3.79
C THR A 48 -1.66 7.39 2.79
N THR A 49 -2.83 6.99 3.28
CA THR A 49 -3.97 6.60 2.45
C THR A 49 -5.27 7.28 2.88
N LEU A 50 -6.13 7.56 1.91
CA LEU A 50 -7.53 7.92 2.11
C LEU A 50 -8.42 6.91 1.39
N ILE A 51 -9.34 6.28 2.12
CA ILE A 51 -10.33 5.34 1.61
C ILE A 51 -11.70 6.03 1.67
N LEU A 52 -12.41 6.10 0.54
CA LEU A 52 -13.74 6.69 0.45
C LEU A 52 -14.77 5.64 0.08
N PHE A 53 -15.82 5.54 0.89
CA PHE A 53 -16.97 4.68 0.68
C PHE A 53 -18.15 5.48 0.10
N ASP A 54 -19.08 4.79 -0.56
CA ASP A 54 -20.23 5.40 -1.25
C ASP A 54 -21.15 6.22 -0.34
N ASP A 55 -21.18 5.91 0.95
CA ASP A 55 -22.02 6.56 1.96
C ASP A 55 -21.37 7.80 2.60
N THR A 56 -20.39 8.40 1.93
CA THR A 56 -19.59 9.56 2.37
C THR A 56 -18.66 9.30 3.55
N LEU A 57 -18.61 8.06 4.06
CA LEU A 57 -17.60 7.67 5.04
C LEU A 57 -16.22 7.68 4.39
N ASN A 58 -15.25 8.22 5.13
CA ASN A 58 -13.86 8.18 4.75
C ASN A 58 -13.01 7.63 5.91
N TYR A 59 -11.91 7.00 5.55
CA TYR A 59 -10.92 6.48 6.49
C TYR A 59 -9.53 6.94 6.05
N GLU A 60 -8.81 7.55 6.98
CA GLU A 60 -7.41 7.89 6.81
C GLU A 60 -6.54 6.82 7.49
N GLY A 61 -5.46 6.43 6.84
CA GLY A 61 -4.54 5.43 7.36
C GLY A 61 -3.16 5.52 6.70
N VAL A 62 -2.42 4.43 6.82
CA VAL A 62 -1.12 4.26 6.16
C VAL A 62 -1.12 3.06 5.23
N TRP A 63 -0.17 3.05 4.31
CA TRP A 63 0.10 1.90 3.45
C TRP A 63 1.60 1.66 3.35
N SER A 64 2.00 0.42 3.04
CA SER A 64 3.40 0.03 2.93
C SER A 64 3.62 -0.99 1.82
N ILE A 65 4.76 -0.91 1.15
CA ILE A 65 5.18 -1.89 0.14
C ILE A 65 5.84 -3.08 0.86
N HIS A 66 5.44 -4.28 0.48
CA HIS A 66 6.04 -5.53 0.89
C HIS A 66 6.69 -6.20 -0.33
N HIS A 67 7.99 -6.41 -0.21
CA HIS A 67 8.78 -7.11 -1.20
C HIS A 67 9.13 -8.51 -0.68
N THR A 68 8.86 -9.53 -1.47
CA THR A 68 9.29 -10.91 -1.25
C THR A 68 10.11 -11.37 -2.45
N ASN A 69 10.84 -12.47 -2.31
CA ASN A 69 11.65 -13.02 -3.42
C ASN A 69 10.81 -13.35 -4.67
N GLU A 70 9.50 -13.56 -4.51
CA GLU A 70 8.60 -14.03 -5.57
C GLU A 70 7.56 -12.99 -6.00
N SER A 71 7.34 -11.93 -5.22
CA SER A 71 6.22 -11.01 -5.40
C SER A 71 6.42 -9.69 -4.67
N GLU A 72 5.86 -8.63 -5.24
CA GLU A 72 5.67 -7.34 -4.59
C GLU A 72 4.18 -7.03 -4.45
N TYR A 73 3.78 -6.45 -3.33
CA TYR A 73 2.40 -6.04 -3.05
C TYR A 73 2.37 -4.90 -2.02
N ALA A 74 1.27 -4.17 -1.94
CA ALA A 74 1.07 -3.16 -0.91
C ALA A 74 0.09 -3.64 0.16
N ASN A 75 0.37 -3.36 1.43
CA ASN A 75 -0.58 -3.45 2.51
C ASN A 75 -1.19 -2.08 2.78
N ILE A 76 -2.51 -2.04 3.00
CA ILE A 76 -3.26 -0.81 3.26
C ILE A 76 -4.01 -1.01 4.58
N GLU A 77 -3.78 -0.08 5.50
CA GLU A 77 -4.42 -0.09 6.81
C GLU A 77 -5.92 0.23 6.70
N PHE A 78 -6.73 -0.51 7.45
CA PHE A 78 -8.11 -0.12 7.71
C PHE A 78 -8.54 -0.55 9.12
N ALA A 79 -9.28 0.33 9.81
CA ALA A 79 -9.75 0.12 11.18
C ALA A 79 -8.65 -0.28 12.17
N GLY A 80 -7.46 0.32 12.05
CA GLY A 80 -6.30 0.06 12.91
C GLY A 80 -5.58 -1.27 12.65
N LYS A 81 -5.92 -1.98 11.57
CA LYS A 81 -5.22 -3.20 11.12
C LYS A 81 -4.34 -2.86 9.90
N PRO A 82 -3.01 -2.83 10.01
CA PRO A 82 -2.10 -2.46 8.92
C PRO A 82 -2.20 -3.37 7.68
N ASP A 83 -2.51 -4.64 7.88
CA ASP A 83 -2.62 -5.66 6.85
C ASP A 83 -4.10 -6.02 6.56
N TYR A 84 -4.96 -5.02 6.53
CA TYR A 84 -6.38 -5.22 6.24
C TYR A 84 -6.60 -5.52 4.75
N TYR A 85 -6.09 -4.65 3.88
CA TYR A 85 -6.12 -4.88 2.44
C TYR A 85 -4.74 -5.20 1.88
N TYR A 86 -4.75 -5.97 0.80
CA TYR A 86 -3.57 -6.36 0.04
C TYR A 86 -3.81 -5.91 -1.40
N LEU A 87 -2.95 -5.07 -1.95
CA LEU A 87 -3.01 -4.61 -3.33
C LEU A 87 -1.89 -5.28 -4.11
N LYS A 88 -2.26 -6.06 -5.14
CA LYS A 88 -1.33 -6.77 -6.00
C LYS A 88 -1.94 -6.95 -7.39
N ASP A 89 -1.16 -6.71 -8.44
CA ASP A 89 -1.56 -6.96 -9.84
C ASP A 89 -2.94 -6.38 -10.23
N LYS A 90 -3.21 -5.12 -9.82
CA LYS A 90 -4.48 -4.42 -10.04
C LYS A 90 -5.71 -5.13 -9.45
N LYS A 91 -5.50 -5.89 -8.37
CA LYS A 91 -6.55 -6.45 -7.54
C LYS A 91 -6.31 -6.12 -6.08
N ILE A 92 -7.41 -5.94 -5.34
CA ILE A 92 -7.39 -5.79 -3.90
C ILE A 92 -7.99 -7.04 -3.24
N TYR A 93 -7.36 -7.52 -2.17
CA TYR A 93 -7.75 -8.70 -1.40
C TYR A 93 -7.93 -8.35 0.07
N ARG A 94 -8.68 -9.16 0.82
CA ARG A 94 -8.95 -8.93 2.27
C ARG A 94 -8.08 -9.81 3.18
N SER A 95 -7.28 -10.69 2.60
CA SER A 95 -6.30 -11.49 3.33
C SER A 95 -5.11 -11.88 2.48
N LYS A 96 -3.99 -12.18 3.14
CA LYS A 96 -2.78 -12.72 2.50
C LYS A 96 -3.06 -14.01 1.74
N ARG A 97 -3.87 -14.91 2.31
CA ARG A 97 -4.23 -16.19 1.69
C ARG A 97 -4.97 -15.98 0.36
N GLU A 98 -5.94 -15.08 0.31
CA GLU A 98 -6.67 -14.72 -0.92
C GLU A 98 -5.70 -14.18 -1.98
N MET A 99 -4.81 -13.28 -1.60
CA MET A 99 -3.81 -12.71 -2.51
C MET A 99 -2.82 -13.77 -3.03
N GLU A 100 -2.28 -14.62 -2.17
CA GLU A 100 -1.31 -15.67 -2.54
C GLU A 100 -1.90 -16.72 -3.48
N SER A 101 -3.19 -17.01 -3.32
CA SER A 101 -3.92 -17.97 -4.17
C SER A 101 -4.59 -17.33 -5.39
N ASP A 102 -4.48 -16.01 -5.55
CA ASP A 102 -5.25 -15.19 -6.52
C ASP A 102 -6.76 -15.51 -6.51
N TRP A 103 -7.29 -15.78 -5.32
CA TRP A 103 -8.68 -16.14 -5.10
C TRP A 103 -9.47 -14.92 -4.60
N MET A 104 -10.64 -14.66 -5.21
CA MET A 104 -11.57 -13.59 -4.81
C MET A 104 -11.00 -12.16 -4.80
N GLY A 105 -9.88 -11.91 -5.48
CA GLY A 105 -9.37 -10.56 -5.67
C GLY A 105 -10.36 -9.67 -6.42
N THR A 106 -10.67 -8.51 -5.86
CA THR A 106 -11.53 -7.51 -6.52
C THR A 106 -10.69 -6.67 -7.45
N LYS A 107 -11.05 -6.60 -8.73
CA LYS A 107 -10.32 -5.77 -9.70
C LYS A 107 -10.44 -4.30 -9.34
N ILE A 108 -9.37 -3.57 -9.58
CA ILE A 108 -9.32 -2.12 -9.44
C ILE A 108 -9.04 -1.45 -10.77
N GLN A 109 -9.51 -0.22 -10.89
CA GLN A 109 -9.17 0.68 -11.98
C GLN A 109 -8.50 1.93 -11.41
N TYR A 110 -7.28 2.21 -11.86
CA TYR A 110 -6.62 3.48 -11.56
C TYR A 110 -7.33 4.62 -12.29
N LEU A 111 -7.51 5.73 -11.58
CA LEU A 111 -8.04 6.99 -12.09
C LEU A 111 -6.83 7.84 -12.48
N ASN A 112 -6.74 8.17 -13.77
CA ASN A 112 -5.72 9.08 -14.30
C ASN A 112 -6.00 10.53 -13.93
#